data_AF-A0A924L6A6-F1
#
_entry.id   AF-A0A924L6A6-F1
#
_cell.length_a   1.000
_cell.length_b   1.000
_cell.length_c   1.000
_cell.angle_alpha   90.00
_cell.angle_beta   90.00
_cell.angle_gamma   90.00
#
_symmetry.space_group_name_H-M   'P 1'
#
loop_
_entity.id
_entity.type
_entity.pdbx_description
1 polymer ?
#
loop_
_entity_poly.entity_id
_entity_poly.type
_entity_poly.pdbx_seq_one_letter_code
_entity_poly.pdbx_strand_id
1 'polypeptide(L)'
;MLAGLSRLRLPAWAHTLGHLRVKATDQPRATMSLWSGIVFVLLGLAYTEPDRYARRAPLPGQIGIVQQIEQIGPFWSVGFCSIGVLLLICTFLGRGLVIAHLLGQAIAAGYAIALWFSALAMQPPSPVIAAVLATVFALLQKACRDSYVNIPKGAA
;
A
#
# COMPACT_ATOMS: atom_id res chain seq x y z
N MET A 1 -26.42 -24.74 15.90
CA MET A 1 -25.00 -25.00 16.23
C MET A 1 -24.15 -23.71 16.23
N LEU A 2 -24.69 -22.56 16.70
CA LEU A 2 -23.97 -21.27 16.75
C LEU A 2 -24.17 -20.50 18.08
N ALA A 3 -24.72 -21.14 19.12
CA ALA A 3 -24.98 -20.50 20.41
C ALA A 3 -23.76 -20.47 21.37
N GLY A 4 -22.60 -21.01 20.95
CA GLY A 4 -21.42 -21.22 21.82
C GLY A 4 -20.33 -20.16 21.75
N LEU A 5 -20.36 -19.24 20.78
CA LEU A 5 -19.26 -18.29 20.55
C LEU A 5 -19.37 -16.99 21.37
N SER A 6 -20.47 -16.77 22.10
CA SER A 6 -20.69 -15.56 22.91
C SER A 6 -19.87 -15.52 24.21
N ARG A 7 -19.09 -16.57 24.53
CA ARG A 7 -18.30 -16.67 25.78
C ARG A 7 -16.79 -16.66 25.57
N LEU A 8 -16.31 -16.34 24.37
CA LEU A 8 -14.88 -16.09 24.19
C LEU A 8 -14.53 -14.76 24.85
N ARG A 9 -14.00 -14.82 26.08
CA ARG A 9 -13.38 -13.68 26.74
C ARG A 9 -12.25 -13.20 25.83
N LEU A 10 -12.48 -12.07 25.19
CA LEU A 10 -11.44 -11.42 24.41
C LEU A 10 -10.28 -11.07 25.37
N PRO A 11 -9.03 -11.27 24.96
CA PRO A 11 -7.87 -10.91 25.77
C PRO A 11 -7.86 -9.42 26.07
N ALA A 12 -7.28 -9.00 27.20
CA ALA A 12 -7.32 -7.62 27.70
C ALA A 12 -6.87 -6.57 26.67
N TRP A 13 -5.95 -6.92 25.76
CA TRP A 13 -5.51 -6.05 24.67
C TRP A 13 -6.61 -5.71 23.65
N ALA A 14 -7.67 -6.53 23.54
CA ALA A 14 -8.78 -6.28 22.63
C ALA A 14 -9.65 -5.09 23.10
N HIS A 15 -9.74 -4.86 24.41
CA HIS A 15 -10.41 -3.69 24.98
C HIS A 15 -9.57 -2.42 24.78
N THR A 16 -8.23 -2.55 24.74
CA THR A 16 -7.30 -1.47 24.36
C THR A 16 -7.37 -1.10 22.87
N LEU A 17 -8.10 -1.87 22.06
CA LEU A 17 -8.35 -1.55 20.65
C LEU A 17 -9.78 -1.03 20.42
N GLY A 18 -10.65 -1.05 21.44
CA GLY A 18 -12.05 -0.62 21.33
C GLY A 18 -12.23 0.88 21.09
N HIS A 19 -11.24 1.70 21.46
CA HIS A 19 -11.21 3.14 21.19
C HIS A 19 -10.81 3.49 19.75
N LEU A 20 -10.44 2.50 18.94
CA LEU A 20 -10.13 2.65 17.51
C LEU A 20 -11.35 2.30 16.63
N ARG A 21 -12.58 2.41 17.14
CA ARG A 21 -13.75 2.38 16.26
C ARG A 21 -13.81 3.70 15.50
N VAL A 22 -13.71 3.62 14.17
CA VAL A 22 -13.91 4.73 13.23
C VAL A 22 -15.17 5.49 13.64
N LYS A 23 -14.99 6.68 14.22
CA LYS A 23 -16.12 7.55 14.54
C LYS A 23 -16.70 8.07 13.23
N ALA A 24 -17.95 8.53 13.22
CA ALA A 24 -18.54 9.14 12.01
C ALA A 24 -17.67 10.28 11.43
N THR A 25 -16.86 10.93 12.26
CA THR A 25 -15.88 11.96 11.90
C THR A 25 -14.63 11.43 11.16
N ASP A 26 -14.38 10.12 11.15
CA ASP A 26 -13.26 9.49 10.45
C ASP A 26 -13.64 8.97 9.04
N GLN A 27 -14.88 9.19 8.61
CA GLN A 27 -15.38 8.78 7.29
C GLN A 27 -14.47 9.21 6.12
N PRO A 28 -13.95 10.45 6.04
CA PRO A 28 -13.05 10.82 4.93
C PRO A 28 -11.74 10.04 4.96
N ARG A 29 -11.18 9.78 6.16
CA ARG A 29 -9.92 9.03 6.30
C ARG A 29 -10.11 7.57 5.89
N ALA A 30 -11.15 6.93 6.41
CA ALA A 30 -11.52 5.56 6.04
C ALA A 30 -11.77 5.43 4.52
N THR A 31 -12.40 6.43 3.91
CA THR A 31 -12.61 6.45 2.45
C THR A 31 -11.27 6.54 1.69
N MET A 32 -10.33 7.36 2.14
CA MET A 32 -8.99 7.44 1.55
C MET A 32 -8.22 6.12 1.68
N SER A 33 -8.30 5.45 2.83
CA SER A 33 -7.69 4.13 3.04
C SER A 33 -8.32 3.06 2.17
N LEU A 34 -9.65 3.07 2.00
CA LEU A 34 -10.37 2.17 1.09
C LEU A 34 -9.87 2.32 -0.34
N TRP A 35 -9.87 3.56 -0.87
CA TRP A 35 -9.41 3.82 -2.23
C TRP A 35 -7.93 3.48 -2.42
N SER A 36 -7.09 3.80 -1.44
CA SER A 36 -5.69 3.39 -1.44
C SER A 36 -5.54 1.87 -1.54
N GLY A 37 -6.32 1.12 -0.76
CA GLY A 37 -6.34 -0.33 -0.80
C GLY A 37 -6.72 -0.88 -2.17
N ILE A 38 -7.82 -0.37 -2.75
CA ILE A 38 -8.28 -0.75 -4.10
C ILE A 38 -7.19 -0.48 -5.14
N VAL A 39 -6.59 0.71 -5.13
CA VAL A 39 -5.54 1.06 -6.10
C VAL A 39 -4.34 0.14 -5.96
N PHE A 40 -3.90 -0.16 -4.74
CA PHE A 40 -2.79 -1.10 -4.51
C PHE A 40 -3.11 -2.51 -5.02
N VAL A 41 -4.33 -3.02 -4.81
CA VAL A 41 -4.74 -4.31 -5.39
C VAL A 41 -4.70 -4.25 -6.91
N LEU A 42 -5.27 -3.21 -7.53
CA LEU A 42 -5.27 -3.05 -8.98
C LEU A 42 -3.85 -2.93 -9.55
N LEU A 43 -2.96 -2.19 -8.89
CA LEU A 43 -1.54 -2.12 -9.26
C LEU A 43 -0.88 -3.49 -9.17
N GLY A 44 -1.12 -4.24 -8.09
CA GLY A 44 -0.59 -5.59 -7.92
C GLY A 44 -1.04 -6.56 -9.01
N LEU A 45 -2.32 -6.50 -9.38
CA LEU A 45 -2.90 -7.28 -10.48
C LEU A 45 -2.34 -6.86 -11.84
N ALA A 46 -2.23 -5.55 -12.12
CA ALA A 46 -1.61 -5.06 -13.35
C ALA A 46 -0.14 -5.48 -13.46
N TYR A 47 0.54 -5.65 -12.32
CA TYR A 47 1.93 -6.12 -12.26
C TYR A 47 2.11 -7.64 -12.44
N THR A 48 1.04 -8.39 -12.66
CA THR A 48 1.15 -9.81 -13.03
C THR A 48 1.60 -10.00 -14.49
N GLU A 49 1.30 -9.03 -15.36
CA GLU A 49 1.79 -8.94 -16.74
C GLU A 49 2.53 -7.61 -16.96
N PRO A 50 3.67 -7.39 -16.29
CA PRO A 50 4.32 -6.08 -16.25
C PRO A 50 4.88 -5.66 -17.60
N ASP A 51 5.26 -6.59 -18.48
CA ASP A 51 5.71 -6.26 -19.85
C ASP A 51 4.59 -5.75 -20.75
N ARG A 52 3.33 -6.03 -20.39
CA ARG A 52 2.16 -5.54 -21.11
C ARG A 52 1.67 -4.19 -20.60
N TYR A 53 1.76 -3.96 -19.29
CA TYR A 53 1.09 -2.83 -18.64
C TYR A 53 2.02 -1.82 -17.96
N ALA A 54 3.21 -2.23 -17.54
CA ALA A 54 4.05 -1.44 -16.65
C ALA A 54 5.40 -1.05 -17.25
N ARG A 55 5.93 -1.86 -18.18
CA ARG A 55 7.31 -1.75 -18.68
C ARG A 55 7.37 -1.56 -20.17
N ARG A 56 8.42 -0.86 -20.60
CA ARG A 56 8.85 -0.83 -21.99
C ARG A 56 9.93 -1.88 -22.15
N ALA A 57 9.91 -2.59 -23.28
CA ALA A 57 10.96 -3.58 -23.58
C ALA A 57 12.34 -2.89 -23.59
N PRO A 58 13.30 -3.37 -22.78
CA PRO A 58 14.67 -2.86 -22.80
C PRO A 58 15.41 -3.31 -24.06
N LEU A 59 16.53 -2.63 -24.37
CA LEU A 59 17.48 -3.14 -25.36
C LEU A 59 18.10 -4.48 -24.89
N PRO A 60 18.54 -5.34 -25.84
CA PRO A 60 19.21 -6.59 -25.50
C PRO A 60 20.40 -6.37 -24.55
N GLY A 61 20.49 -7.18 -23.50
CA GLY A 61 21.57 -7.10 -22.49
C GLY A 61 21.35 -6.05 -21.40
N GLN A 62 20.27 -5.27 -21.45
CA GLN A 62 19.94 -4.30 -20.42
C GLN A 62 18.77 -4.79 -19.54
N ILE A 63 18.93 -4.63 -18.23
CA ILE A 63 17.91 -5.00 -17.25
C ILE A 63 17.73 -3.83 -16.29
N GLY A 64 16.50 -3.32 -16.19
CA GLY A 64 16.17 -2.23 -15.27
C GLY A 64 16.23 -2.67 -13.82
N ILE A 65 16.39 -1.73 -12.88
CA ILE A 65 16.44 -2.05 -11.45
C ILE A 65 15.15 -2.75 -10.99
N VAL A 66 14.00 -2.29 -11.50
CA VAL A 66 12.70 -2.93 -11.25
C VAL A 66 12.74 -4.41 -11.66
N GLN A 67 13.25 -4.69 -12.85
CA GLN A 67 13.36 -6.05 -13.39
C GLN A 67 14.41 -6.89 -12.66
N GLN A 68 15.52 -6.29 -12.22
CA GLN A 68 16.53 -6.97 -11.40
C GLN A 68 15.92 -7.44 -10.08
N ILE A 69 15.12 -6.60 -9.42
CA ILE A 69 14.42 -6.99 -8.18
C ILE A 69 13.43 -8.13 -8.45
N GLU A 70 12.78 -8.13 -9.60
CA GLU A 70 11.83 -9.20 -9.99
C GLU A 70 12.48 -10.54 -10.30
N GLN A 71 13.80 -10.61 -10.50
CA GLN A 71 14.50 -11.89 -10.65
C GLN A 71 14.45 -12.73 -9.36
N ILE A 72 14.21 -12.10 -8.21
CA ILE A 72 14.05 -12.79 -6.91
C ILE A 72 12.64 -13.40 -6.80
N GLY A 73 11.67 -12.88 -7.55
CA GLY A 73 10.27 -13.29 -7.53
C GLY A 73 9.33 -12.11 -7.85
N PRO A 74 8.00 -12.31 -7.80
CA PRO A 74 7.00 -11.29 -8.14
C PRO A 74 6.85 -10.22 -7.04
N PHE A 75 7.96 -9.64 -6.58
CA PHE A 75 8.08 -8.78 -5.42
C PHE A 75 7.08 -7.60 -5.46
N TRP A 76 6.99 -6.92 -6.60
CA TRP A 76 6.09 -5.78 -6.76
C TRP A 76 4.63 -6.19 -6.80
N SER A 77 4.28 -7.21 -7.58
CA SER A 77 2.90 -7.71 -7.65
C SER A 77 2.40 -8.16 -6.28
N VAL A 78 3.18 -8.99 -5.58
CA VAL A 78 2.88 -9.48 -4.24
C VAL A 78 2.86 -8.33 -3.24
N GLY A 79 3.84 -7.43 -3.29
CA GLY A 79 3.93 -6.27 -2.40
C GLY A 79 2.72 -5.35 -2.53
N PHE A 80 2.36 -4.94 -3.74
CA PHE A 80 1.19 -4.10 -3.97
C PHE A 80 -0.11 -4.80 -3.56
N CYS A 81 -0.31 -6.06 -3.97
CA CYS A 81 -1.53 -6.79 -3.66
C CYS A 81 -1.69 -7.04 -2.14
N SER A 82 -0.63 -7.48 -1.46
CA SER A 82 -0.66 -7.76 -0.02
C SER A 82 -0.93 -6.50 0.81
N ILE A 83 -0.30 -5.37 0.47
CA ILE A 83 -0.59 -4.09 1.12
C ILE A 83 -2.00 -3.60 0.80
N GLY A 84 -2.47 -3.76 -0.44
CA GLY A 84 -3.83 -3.40 -0.82
C GLY A 84 -4.87 -4.15 0.01
N VAL A 85 -4.73 -5.48 0.11
CA VAL A 85 -5.57 -6.34 0.95
C VAL A 85 -5.46 -5.94 2.42
N LEU A 86 -4.26 -5.67 2.93
CA LEU A 86 -4.06 -5.23 4.31
C LEU A 86 -4.77 -3.90 4.59
N LEU A 87 -4.67 -2.92 3.69
CA LEU A 87 -5.36 -1.63 3.81
C LEU A 87 -6.88 -1.82 3.84
N LEU A 88 -7.43 -2.68 2.96
CA LEU A 88 -8.85 -3.00 2.95
C LEU A 88 -9.29 -3.64 4.28
N ILE A 89 -8.57 -4.66 4.74
CA ILE A 89 -8.85 -5.33 6.02
C ILE A 89 -8.79 -4.33 7.18
N CYS A 90 -7.73 -3.53 7.28
CA CYS A 90 -7.56 -2.52 8.32
C CYS A 90 -8.64 -1.44 8.27
N THR A 91 -9.12 -1.08 7.08
CA THR A 91 -10.23 -0.15 6.89
C THR A 91 -11.52 -0.74 7.45
N PHE A 92 -11.86 -1.98 7.09
CA PHE A 92 -13.07 -2.66 7.59
C PHE A 92 -13.01 -2.93 9.10
N LEU A 93 -11.84 -3.26 9.63
CA LEU A 93 -11.65 -3.49 11.06
C LEU A 93 -11.49 -2.20 11.88
N GLY A 94 -11.29 -1.05 11.22
CA GLY A 94 -11.02 0.24 11.86
C GLY A 94 -9.69 0.33 12.61
N ARG A 95 -8.80 -0.65 12.49
CA ARG A 95 -7.56 -0.74 13.28
C ARG A 95 -6.37 -1.14 12.43
N GLY A 96 -5.17 -0.72 12.85
CA GLY A 96 -3.91 -1.03 12.16
C GLY A 96 -3.61 -0.16 10.94
N LEU A 97 -4.42 0.87 10.68
CA LEU A 97 -4.28 1.76 9.51
C LEU A 97 -2.94 2.49 9.46
N VAL A 98 -2.38 2.90 10.61
CA VAL A 98 -1.05 3.53 10.67
C VAL A 98 0.03 2.60 10.11
N ILE A 99 0.02 1.33 10.54
CA ILE A 99 0.99 0.33 10.08
C ILE A 99 0.76 0.01 8.61
N ALA A 100 -0.49 -0.18 8.20
CA ALA A 100 -0.83 -0.48 6.81
C ALA A 100 -0.36 0.63 5.85
N HIS A 101 -0.60 1.90 6.20
CA HIS A 101 -0.12 3.04 5.41
C HIS A 101 1.40 3.21 5.46
N LEU A 102 2.06 2.90 6.58
CA LEU A 102 3.53 2.91 6.65
C LEU A 102 4.14 1.87 5.70
N LEU A 103 3.59 0.65 5.69
CA LEU A 103 4.06 -0.40 4.78
C LEU A 103 3.75 -0.07 3.32
N GLY A 104 2.58 0.51 3.04
CA GLY A 104 2.25 1.00 1.70
C GLY A 104 3.16 2.13 1.24
N GLN A 105 3.52 3.05 2.13
CA GLN A 105 4.52 4.08 1.86
C GLN A 105 5.86 3.43 1.48
N ALA A 106 6.32 2.44 2.25
CA ALA A 106 7.60 1.78 2.00
C ALA A 106 7.64 1.08 0.63
N ILE A 107 6.58 0.32 0.29
CA ILE A 107 6.47 -0.35 -1.01
C ILE A 107 6.42 0.66 -2.16
N ALA A 108 5.58 1.69 -2.07
CA ALA A 108 5.47 2.70 -3.12
C ALA A 108 6.76 3.53 -3.28
N ALA A 109 7.42 3.88 -2.17
CA ALA A 109 8.69 4.61 -2.21
C ALA A 109 9.81 3.75 -2.82
N GLY A 110 9.93 2.49 -2.40
CA GLY A 110 10.89 1.55 -2.99
C GLY A 110 10.67 1.37 -4.49
N TYR A 111 9.42 1.25 -4.91
CA TYR A 111 9.08 1.16 -6.33
C TYR A 111 9.40 2.45 -7.10
N ALA A 112 9.08 3.62 -6.53
CA ALA A 112 9.40 4.91 -7.13
C ALA A 112 10.91 5.09 -7.32
N ILE A 113 11.70 4.74 -6.30
CA ILE A 113 13.17 4.79 -6.36
C ILE A 113 13.69 3.87 -7.47
N ALA A 114 13.22 2.62 -7.52
CA ALA A 114 13.61 1.67 -8.56
C ALA A 114 13.27 2.19 -9.97
N LEU A 115 12.11 2.83 -10.15
CA LEU A 115 11.71 3.43 -11.42
C LEU A 115 12.56 4.64 -11.80
N TRP A 116 12.85 5.54 -10.86
CA TRP A 116 13.71 6.71 -11.12
C TRP A 116 15.11 6.29 -11.55
N PHE A 117 15.74 5.35 -10.85
CA PHE A 117 17.03 4.82 -11.26
C PHE A 117 16.96 4.09 -12.61
N SER A 118 15.90 3.32 -12.86
CA SER A 118 15.70 2.65 -14.15
C SER A 118 15.50 3.68 -15.29
N ALA A 119 14.86 4.82 -15.02
CA ALA A 119 14.69 5.88 -16.01
C ALA A 119 16.02 6.56 -16.37
N LEU A 120 16.95 6.66 -15.42
CA LEU A 120 18.27 7.25 -15.64
C LEU A 120 19.26 6.27 -16.28
N ALA A 121 19.17 4.98 -15.96
CA ALA A 121 20.13 3.97 -16.36
C ALA A 121 19.79 3.22 -17.67
N MET A 122 18.53 3.28 -18.13
CA MET A 122 18.06 2.48 -19.26
C MET A 122 17.97 3.24 -20.59
N GLN A 123 18.11 2.50 -21.70
CA GLN A 123 17.81 2.94 -23.06
C GLN A 123 16.92 1.90 -23.77
N PRO A 124 15.70 2.24 -24.19
CA PRO A 124 15.01 3.50 -23.91
C PRO A 124 14.78 3.69 -22.39
N PRO A 125 14.71 4.95 -21.91
CA PRO A 125 14.48 5.20 -20.50
C PRO A 125 13.13 4.61 -20.05
N SER A 126 13.11 4.08 -18.83
CA SER A 126 11.86 3.66 -18.20
C SER A 126 10.84 4.81 -18.15
N PRO A 127 9.52 4.52 -18.19
CA PRO A 127 8.51 5.57 -18.21
C PRO A 127 8.58 6.50 -16.99
N VAL A 128 9.03 7.75 -17.18
CA VAL A 128 9.16 8.75 -16.11
C VAL A 128 7.81 9.04 -15.43
N ILE A 129 6.72 9.01 -16.19
CA ILE A 129 5.36 9.19 -15.65
C ILE A 129 5.05 8.15 -14.57
N ALA A 130 5.47 6.89 -14.76
CA ALA A 130 5.27 5.86 -13.75
C ALA A 130 6.08 6.16 -12.47
N ALA A 131 7.30 6.67 -12.61
CA ALA A 131 8.15 7.05 -11.47
C ALA A 131 7.52 8.20 -10.66
N VAL A 132 7.00 9.21 -11.35
CA VAL A 132 6.28 10.34 -10.73
C VAL A 132 5.03 9.85 -10.00
N LEU A 133 4.19 9.04 -10.65
CA LEU A 133 2.97 8.51 -10.02
C LEU A 133 3.29 7.67 -8.78
N ALA A 134 4.29 6.78 -8.85
CA ALA A 134 4.72 5.98 -7.70
C ALA A 134 5.21 6.88 -6.54
N THR A 135 5.93 7.96 -6.84
CA THR A 135 6.38 8.95 -5.85
C THR A 135 5.18 9.63 -5.17
N VAL A 136 4.20 10.06 -5.96
CA VAL A 136 2.96 10.67 -5.44
C VAL A 136 2.21 9.68 -4.54
N PHE A 137 2.09 8.41 -4.93
CA PHE A 137 1.47 7.40 -4.09
C PHE A 137 2.21 7.19 -2.77
N ALA A 138 3.55 7.18 -2.77
CA ALA A 138 4.33 7.09 -1.54
C ALA A 138 4.03 8.27 -0.59
N LEU A 139 3.95 9.49 -1.13
CA LEU A 139 3.59 10.68 -0.35
C LEU A 139 2.14 10.64 0.14
N LEU A 140 1.21 10.13 -0.66
CA LEU A 140 -0.18 9.96 -0.27
C LEU A 140 -0.31 8.98 0.90
N GLN A 141 0.41 7.86 0.86
CA GLN A 141 0.45 6.90 1.96
C GLN A 141 1.01 7.55 3.24
N LYS A 142 2.08 8.35 3.12
CA LYS A 142 2.62 9.13 4.23
C LYS A 142 1.56 10.09 4.81
N ALA A 143 0.86 10.85 3.97
CA ALA A 143 -0.16 11.80 4.40
C ALA A 143 -1.34 11.10 5.10
N CYS A 144 -1.81 9.97 4.55
CA CYS A 144 -2.86 9.17 5.17
C CYS A 144 -2.42 8.68 6.55
N ARG A 145 -1.21 8.11 6.68
CA ARG A 145 -0.64 7.71 7.96
C ARG A 145 -0.61 8.86 8.97
N ASP A 146 -0.06 10.01 8.56
CA ASP A 146 0.09 11.17 9.44
C ASP A 146 -1.27 11.70 9.93
N SER A 147 -2.33 11.55 9.13
CA SER A 147 -3.71 11.89 9.51
C SER A 147 -4.28 11.03 10.64
N TYR A 148 -3.79 9.79 10.78
CA TYR A 148 -4.16 8.88 11.88
C TYR A 148 -3.29 9.05 13.13
N VAL A 149 -2.08 9.59 12.99
CA VAL A 149 -1.17 9.84 14.12
C VAL A 149 -1.50 11.16 14.81
N ASN A 150 -1.80 12.21 14.05
CA ASN A 150 -2.00 13.56 14.56
C ASN A 150 -3.47 13.86 14.90
N ILE A 151 -4.08 13.05 15.77
CA ILE A 151 -5.42 13.38 16.31
C ILE A 151 -5.25 14.42 17.43
N PRO A 152 -5.85 15.62 17.32
CA PRO A 152 -5.75 16.63 18.36
C PRO A 152 -6.20 16.06 19.71
N LYS A 153 -5.34 16.19 20.73
CA LYS A 153 -5.69 15.85 22.11
C LYS A 153 -6.87 16.74 22.53
N GLY A 154 -8.07 16.18 22.60
CA GLY A 154 -9.31 16.91 22.93
C GLY A 154 -10.49 16.66 21.99
N ALA A 155 -10.29 15.95 20.87
CA ALA A 155 -11.38 15.58 19.94
C ALA A 155 -11.97 14.17 20.20
N ALA A 156 -11.61 13.52 21.33
CA ALA A 156 -11.99 12.15 21.65
C ALA A 156 -13.09 12.08 22.73
#